data_AF-A0A6A7G9W6-F1
#
_entry.id   AF-A0A6A7G9W6-F1
#
_cell.length_a   1.000
_cell.length_b   1.000
_cell.length_c   1.000
_cell.angle_alpha   90.00
_cell.angle_beta   90.00
_cell.angle_gamma   90.00
#
_symmetry.space_group_name_H-M   'P 1'
#
loop_
_entity.id
_entity.type
_entity.pdbx_description
1 polymer ?
#
loop_
_entity_poly.entity_id
_entity_poly.type
_entity_poly.pdbx_seq_one_letter_code
_entity_poly.pdbx_strand_id
1 'polypeptide(L)'
;DSDPNGIRDGNPPDKRVAETIIRTANEAEAVISQNNVIRKVCLTMDRLRETLSLIGGSVTMAYPMKLPEYEVVRLLLDESQPIDGQTSKRIFDPDTAMLWFVSKSLDRDSNLSQYFGKNEKTKVIVKITKKGGGAPVRESPVDEDTHKKMLAYYHKKQEIRKHLEENTDDSYLNSKWANPHDLKDSLSGVGNVHWRPGQ
;
A
#
# COMPACT_ATOMS: atom_id res chain seq x y z
N ASP A 1 19.50 -16.91 29.13
CA ASP A 1 19.65 -16.04 30.30
C ASP A 1 18.55 -15.01 30.32
N SER A 2 17.74 -15.08 31.38
CA SER A 2 16.48 -14.37 31.59
C SER A 2 16.70 -12.95 32.14
N ASP A 3 15.69 -12.11 31.94
CA ASP A 3 15.71 -10.66 32.14
C ASP A 3 16.08 -10.22 33.57
N PRO A 4 17.24 -9.54 33.75
CA PRO A 4 17.65 -9.08 35.07
C PRO A 4 16.93 -7.81 35.60
N ASN A 5 16.12 -7.06 34.83
CA ASN A 5 15.44 -5.83 35.33
C ASN A 5 14.22 -5.28 34.55
N GLY A 6 13.75 -5.88 33.45
CA GLY A 6 13.03 -5.14 32.40
C GLY A 6 11.51 -5.13 32.34
N ILE A 7 10.80 -5.50 33.41
CA ILE A 7 9.32 -5.43 33.57
C ILE A 7 8.54 -6.34 32.60
N ARG A 8 8.56 -7.61 33.00
CA ARG A 8 7.53 -8.66 32.96
C ARG A 8 7.79 -9.48 34.24
N ASP A 9 7.04 -10.50 34.60
CA ASP A 9 7.26 -11.36 35.80
C ASP A 9 8.63 -12.09 35.88
N GLY A 10 9.62 -11.67 35.09
CA GLY A 10 10.97 -12.23 34.99
C GLY A 10 11.03 -13.55 34.24
N ASN A 11 9.87 -14.13 33.90
CA ASN A 11 9.77 -15.46 33.33
C ASN A 11 8.91 -15.47 32.05
N PRO A 12 9.49 -15.78 30.87
CA PRO A 12 8.69 -15.93 29.67
C PRO A 12 7.71 -17.11 29.82
N PRO A 13 6.57 -17.09 29.11
CA PRO A 13 5.65 -18.21 29.12
C PRO A 13 6.27 -19.40 28.36
N ASP A 14 5.81 -20.61 28.68
CA ASP A 14 6.23 -21.83 27.98
C ASP A 14 6.12 -21.66 26.45
N LYS A 15 7.07 -22.23 25.71
CA LYS A 15 7.15 -22.08 24.24
C LYS A 15 5.83 -22.35 23.52
N ARG A 16 5.12 -23.40 23.94
CA ARG A 16 3.80 -23.77 23.38
C ARG A 16 2.76 -22.68 23.60
N VAL A 17 2.75 -22.04 24.77
CA VAL A 17 1.82 -20.97 25.10
C VAL A 17 2.24 -19.65 24.45
N ALA A 18 3.55 -19.39 24.34
CA ALA A 18 4.05 -18.26 23.55
C ALA A 18 3.58 -18.36 22.08
N GLU A 19 3.66 -19.55 21.48
CA GLU A 19 3.16 -19.81 20.11
C GLU A 19 1.66 -19.57 19.98
N THR A 20 0.84 -19.92 20.99
CA THR A 20 -0.60 -19.63 20.94
C THR A 20 -0.88 -18.13 20.99
N ILE A 21 -0.17 -17.37 21.82
CA ILE A 21 -0.30 -15.90 21.87
C ILE A 21 0.03 -15.30 20.50
N ILE A 22 1.17 -15.67 19.92
CA ILE A 22 1.61 -15.17 18.60
C ILE A 22 0.57 -15.51 17.52
N ARG A 23 0.06 -16.74 17.54
CA ARG A 23 -1.01 -17.15 16.60
C ARG A 23 -2.26 -16.28 16.77
N THR A 24 -2.73 -16.07 18.00
CA THR A 24 -3.91 -15.23 18.25
C THR A 24 -3.71 -13.78 17.83
N ALA A 25 -2.49 -13.23 17.97
CA ALA A 25 -2.16 -11.90 17.50
C ALA A 25 -2.22 -11.80 15.96
N ASN A 26 -1.63 -12.77 15.26
CA ASN A 26 -1.67 -12.84 13.79
C ASN A 26 -3.11 -13.00 13.25
N GLU A 27 -3.94 -13.80 13.94
CA GLU A 27 -5.36 -13.94 13.61
C GLU A 27 -6.12 -12.62 13.79
N ALA A 28 -5.84 -11.87 14.87
CA ALA A 28 -6.43 -10.56 15.10
C ALA A 28 -6.03 -9.53 14.02
N GLU A 29 -4.75 -9.52 13.61
CA GLU A 29 -4.29 -8.70 12.49
C GLU A 29 -5.00 -9.04 11.19
N ALA A 30 -5.25 -10.33 10.94
CA ALA A 30 -5.99 -10.77 9.77
C ALA A 30 -7.46 -10.30 9.79
N VAL A 31 -8.08 -10.17 10.98
CA VAL A 31 -9.45 -9.65 11.13
C VAL A 31 -9.55 -8.17 10.74
N ILE A 32 -8.55 -7.35 11.10
CA ILE A 32 -8.52 -5.90 10.79
C ILE A 32 -7.89 -5.57 9.43
N SER A 33 -7.41 -6.59 8.70
CA SER A 33 -6.71 -6.40 7.43
C SER A 33 -7.58 -5.73 6.36
N GLN A 34 -6.98 -4.77 5.63
CA GLN A 34 -7.63 -4.10 4.50
C GLN A 34 -8.04 -5.07 3.38
N ASN A 35 -7.39 -6.23 3.30
CA ASN A 35 -7.72 -7.29 2.34
C ASN A 35 -9.16 -7.82 2.53
N ASN A 36 -9.74 -7.67 3.73
CA ASN A 36 -11.13 -8.07 3.99
C ASN A 36 -12.14 -7.23 3.19
N VAL A 37 -11.77 -6.00 2.82
CA VAL A 37 -12.58 -5.14 1.94
C VAL A 37 -12.68 -5.75 0.53
N ILE A 38 -11.58 -6.34 0.03
CA ILE A 38 -11.55 -7.01 -1.28
C ILE A 38 -12.38 -8.30 -1.22
N ARG A 39 -12.27 -9.05 -0.12
CA ARG A 39 -13.01 -10.30 0.13
C ARG A 39 -14.49 -10.07 0.46
N LYS A 40 -14.95 -8.82 0.57
CA LYS A 40 -16.31 -8.43 0.98
C LYS A 40 -16.72 -8.99 2.35
N VAL A 41 -15.74 -9.15 3.23
CA VAL A 41 -15.96 -9.57 4.62
C VAL A 41 -16.19 -8.33 5.45
N CYS A 42 -17.37 -8.20 6.05
CA CYS A 42 -17.68 -7.10 6.94
C CYS A 42 -16.98 -7.27 8.30
N LEU A 43 -16.58 -6.14 8.89
CA LEU A 43 -16.07 -6.08 10.26
C LEU A 43 -17.21 -5.60 11.16
N THR A 44 -17.57 -6.41 12.15
CA THR A 44 -18.64 -6.12 13.11
C THR A 44 -18.06 -5.93 14.51
N MET A 45 -18.79 -5.18 15.36
CA MET A 45 -18.39 -4.96 16.75
C MET A 45 -18.30 -6.28 17.53
N ASP A 46 -19.20 -7.23 17.26
CA ASP A 46 -19.20 -8.52 17.94
C ASP A 46 -17.95 -9.32 17.59
N ARG A 47 -17.55 -9.33 16.32
CA ARG A 47 -16.30 -9.99 15.89
C ARG A 47 -15.07 -9.36 16.52
N LEU A 48 -15.05 -8.03 16.70
CA LEU A 48 -13.96 -7.33 17.39
C LEU A 48 -13.91 -7.73 18.87
N ARG A 49 -15.05 -7.78 19.55
CA ARG A 49 -15.15 -8.20 20.97
C ARG A 49 -14.72 -9.66 21.16
N GLU A 50 -15.16 -10.56 20.28
CA GLU A 50 -14.72 -11.96 20.28
C GLU A 50 -13.21 -12.07 20.10
N THR A 51 -12.64 -11.33 19.15
CA THR A 51 -11.20 -11.32 18.89
C THR A 51 -10.42 -10.80 20.11
N LEU A 52 -10.90 -9.72 20.75
CA LEU A 52 -10.32 -9.22 22.00
C LEU A 52 -10.42 -10.24 23.14
N SER A 53 -11.54 -10.94 23.26
CA SER A 53 -11.71 -12.00 24.26
C SER A 53 -10.75 -13.17 24.03
N LEU A 54 -10.45 -13.52 22.78
CA LEU A 54 -9.46 -14.55 22.44
C LEU A 54 -8.04 -14.13 22.84
N ILE A 55 -7.67 -12.86 22.61
CA ILE A 55 -6.39 -12.29 23.06
C ILE A 55 -6.32 -12.29 24.59
N GLY A 56 -7.37 -11.82 25.28
CA GLY A 56 -7.42 -11.85 26.74
C GLY A 56 -7.33 -13.26 27.32
N GLY A 57 -8.00 -14.23 26.67
CA GLY A 57 -7.92 -15.64 27.01
C GLY A 57 -6.52 -16.24 26.83
N SER A 58 -5.82 -15.91 25.74
CA SER A 58 -4.45 -16.39 25.51
C SER A 58 -3.44 -15.80 26.50
N VAL A 59 -3.63 -14.53 26.89
CA VAL A 59 -2.84 -13.90 27.97
C VAL A 59 -3.13 -14.55 29.33
N THR A 60 -4.40 -14.82 29.64
CA THR A 60 -4.79 -15.50 30.89
C THR A 60 -4.23 -16.92 30.97
N MET A 61 -4.16 -17.63 29.84
CA MET A 61 -3.55 -18.96 29.76
C MET A 61 -2.05 -18.91 30.07
N ALA A 62 -1.36 -17.86 29.64
CA ALA A 62 0.06 -17.66 29.91
C ALA A 62 0.34 -17.20 31.34
N TYR A 63 -0.55 -16.38 31.90
CA TYR A 63 -0.41 -15.80 33.23
C TYR A 63 -1.70 -15.95 34.05
N PRO A 64 -2.00 -17.15 34.58
CA PRO A 64 -3.24 -17.42 35.33
C PRO A 64 -3.38 -16.56 36.60
N MET A 65 -2.26 -16.17 37.19
CA MET A 65 -2.20 -15.31 38.38
C MET A 65 -2.36 -13.80 38.07
N LYS A 66 -2.71 -13.48 36.82
CA LYS A 66 -2.75 -12.14 36.22
C LYS A 66 -1.37 -11.50 36.10
N LEU A 67 -1.24 -10.65 35.10
CA LEU A 67 -0.09 -9.77 34.95
C LEU A 67 -0.12 -8.68 36.03
N PRO A 68 1.02 -8.08 36.41
CA PRO A 68 1.06 -6.94 37.31
C PRO A 68 0.15 -5.79 36.87
N GLU A 69 -0.34 -4.97 37.80
CA GLU A 69 -1.29 -3.88 37.51
C GLU A 69 -0.71 -2.79 36.60
N TYR A 70 0.61 -2.61 36.63
CA TYR A 70 1.33 -1.66 35.77
C TYR A 70 1.61 -2.21 34.36
N GLU A 71 1.28 -3.47 34.08
CA GLU A 71 1.62 -4.09 32.80
C GLU A 71 0.72 -3.57 31.67
N VAL A 72 1.35 -3.08 30.59
CA VAL A 72 0.65 -2.42 29.48
C VAL A 72 -0.41 -3.33 28.86
N VAL A 73 -0.12 -4.61 28.66
CA VAL A 73 -1.08 -5.57 28.08
C VAL A 73 -2.33 -5.70 28.95
N ARG A 74 -2.16 -5.73 30.27
CA ARG A 74 -3.29 -5.78 31.21
C ARG A 74 -4.08 -4.48 31.19
N LEU A 75 -3.40 -3.33 31.24
CA LEU A 75 -4.04 -2.02 31.17
C LEU A 75 -4.87 -1.82 29.89
N LEU A 76 -4.38 -2.34 28.76
CA LEU A 76 -5.07 -2.30 27.47
C LEU A 76 -6.29 -3.21 27.43
N LEU A 77 -6.21 -4.42 28.01
CA LEU A 77 -7.33 -5.36 28.07
C LEU A 77 -8.41 -4.93 29.06
N ASP A 78 -8.01 -4.30 30.17
CA ASP A 78 -8.92 -3.79 31.21
C ASP A 78 -9.49 -2.39 30.85
N GLU A 79 -9.10 -1.81 29.71
CA GLU A 79 -9.46 -0.45 29.25
C GLU A 79 -9.21 0.66 30.31
N SER A 80 -8.27 0.42 31.23
CA SER A 80 -8.08 1.23 32.45
C SER A 80 -7.30 2.53 32.22
N GLN A 81 -6.50 2.60 31.15
CA GLN A 81 -5.64 3.77 30.87
C GLN A 81 -5.68 4.15 29.38
N PRO A 82 -5.62 5.46 29.07
CA PRO A 82 -5.49 5.92 27.70
C PRO A 82 -4.17 5.43 27.09
N ILE A 83 -4.23 5.02 25.82
CA ILE A 83 -3.05 4.57 25.08
C ILE A 83 -2.22 5.80 24.71
N ASP A 84 -1.06 5.97 25.33
CA ASP A 84 -0.16 7.09 25.07
C ASP A 84 0.76 6.88 23.85
N GLY A 85 1.48 7.94 23.46
CA GLY A 85 2.50 7.88 22.42
C GLY A 85 1.96 7.96 20.98
N GLN A 86 2.66 7.35 20.02
CA GLN A 86 2.27 7.43 18.60
C GLN A 86 0.92 6.75 18.31
N THR A 87 0.56 5.73 19.10
CA THR A 87 -0.69 4.97 18.97
C THR A 87 -1.91 5.84 19.28
N SER A 88 -1.80 6.79 20.21
CA SER A 88 -2.86 7.78 20.53
C SER A 88 -3.34 8.58 19.32
N LYS A 89 -2.48 8.78 18.30
CA LYS A 89 -2.84 9.55 17.09
C LYS A 89 -3.88 8.84 16.24
N ARG A 90 -3.97 7.50 16.33
CA ARG A 90 -4.93 6.66 15.60
C ARG A 90 -6.24 6.46 16.35
N ILE A 91 -6.32 6.94 17.59
CA ILE A 91 -7.53 6.87 18.41
C ILE A 91 -8.36 8.13 18.12
N PHE A 92 -9.61 7.91 17.77
CA PHE A 92 -10.60 8.95 17.55
C PHE A 92 -11.62 8.85 18.66
N ASP A 93 -11.88 9.96 19.33
CA ASP A 93 -12.95 10.04 20.31
C ASP A 93 -14.30 9.91 19.56
N PRO A 94 -15.12 8.91 19.93
CA PRO A 94 -16.40 8.67 19.30
C PRO A 94 -17.33 9.85 19.31
N ASP A 95 -17.18 10.88 20.15
CA ASP A 95 -18.06 12.05 20.20
C ASP A 95 -17.58 13.22 19.34
N THR A 96 -16.27 13.33 19.14
CA THR A 96 -15.66 14.45 18.43
C THR A 96 -15.16 14.11 17.03
N ALA A 97 -15.08 12.82 16.68
CA ALA A 97 -14.68 12.37 15.35
C ALA A 97 -15.66 12.83 14.25
N MET A 98 -15.11 13.23 13.10
CA MET A 98 -15.88 13.60 11.91
C MET A 98 -15.59 12.64 10.77
N LEU A 99 -16.63 12.26 10.04
CA LEU A 99 -16.53 11.43 8.84
C LEU A 99 -16.65 12.30 7.59
N TRP A 100 -15.89 11.96 6.56
CA TRP A 100 -15.83 12.72 5.31
C TRP A 100 -16.02 11.82 4.10
N PHE A 101 -16.91 12.26 3.20
CA PHE A 101 -17.13 11.66 1.90
C PHE A 101 -17.09 12.75 0.82
N VAL A 102 -16.20 12.61 -0.16
CA VAL A 102 -16.03 13.57 -1.28
C VAL A 102 -15.99 15.03 -0.79
N SER A 103 -15.11 15.32 0.16
CA SER A 103 -14.92 16.65 0.75
C SER A 103 -16.16 17.25 1.45
N LYS A 104 -17.21 16.46 1.69
CA LYS A 104 -18.35 16.82 2.55
C LYS A 104 -18.26 16.07 3.86
N SER A 105 -18.50 16.77 4.96
CA SER A 105 -18.66 16.14 6.27
C SER A 105 -19.98 15.37 6.32
N LEU A 106 -19.97 14.19 6.93
CA LEU A 106 -21.18 13.48 7.30
C LEU A 106 -21.56 13.86 8.72
N ASP A 107 -22.77 14.39 8.85
CA ASP A 107 -23.37 14.62 10.15
C ASP A 107 -23.86 13.29 10.72
N ARG A 108 -23.85 13.16 12.04
CA ARG A 108 -24.16 11.89 12.72
C ARG A 108 -25.66 11.60 12.76
N ASP A 109 -26.45 12.66 12.84
CA ASP A 109 -27.91 12.58 12.97
C ASP A 109 -28.60 12.49 11.60
N SER A 110 -27.86 12.65 10.51
CA SER A 110 -28.42 12.63 9.16
C SER A 110 -28.36 11.24 8.54
N ASN A 111 -29.40 10.91 7.78
CA ASN A 111 -29.45 9.64 7.07
C ASN A 111 -28.38 9.59 5.98
N LEU A 112 -27.63 8.48 5.92
CA LEU A 112 -26.61 8.23 4.91
C LEU A 112 -27.14 8.32 3.46
N SER A 113 -28.44 8.09 3.25
CA SER A 113 -29.10 8.25 1.95
C SER A 113 -29.05 9.69 1.41
N GLN A 114 -28.87 10.70 2.27
CA GLN A 114 -28.70 12.09 1.85
C GLN A 114 -27.34 12.33 1.18
N TYR A 115 -26.31 11.56 1.56
CA TYR A 115 -24.97 11.68 1.00
C TYR A 115 -24.71 10.69 -0.15
N PHE A 116 -25.21 9.46 -0.04
CA PHE A 116 -24.92 8.38 -0.99
C PHE A 116 -26.07 8.10 -1.98
N GLY A 117 -27.26 8.66 -1.74
CA GLY A 117 -28.47 8.35 -2.50
C GLY A 117 -29.17 7.07 -2.02
N LYS A 118 -30.13 6.58 -2.81
CA LYS A 118 -30.97 5.40 -2.50
C LYS A 118 -30.44 4.08 -3.09
N ASN A 119 -29.27 4.09 -3.72
CA ASN A 119 -28.73 2.90 -4.38
C ASN A 119 -27.94 2.03 -3.41
N GLU A 120 -28.47 0.84 -3.12
CA GLU A 120 -27.88 -0.15 -2.20
C GLU A 120 -26.64 -0.86 -2.75
N LYS A 121 -26.35 -0.76 -4.05
CA LYS A 121 -25.17 -1.40 -4.70
C LYS A 121 -23.95 -0.48 -4.74
N THR A 122 -23.85 0.49 -3.84
CA THR A 122 -22.78 1.49 -3.85
C THR A 122 -21.69 1.14 -2.82
N LYS A 123 -20.43 1.09 -3.26
CA LYS A 123 -19.28 1.03 -2.34
C LYS A 123 -18.79 2.44 -2.07
N VAL A 124 -18.73 2.82 -0.80
CA VAL A 124 -18.32 4.15 -0.35
C VAL A 124 -17.03 4.02 0.45
N ILE A 125 -16.10 4.94 0.21
CA ILE A 125 -14.89 5.11 1.03
C ILE A 125 -15.07 6.40 1.82
N VAL A 126 -14.99 6.29 3.14
CA VAL A 126 -15.15 7.41 4.07
C VAL A 126 -13.84 7.59 4.83
N LYS A 127 -13.43 8.84 5.03
CA LYS A 127 -12.24 9.19 5.81
C LYS A 127 -12.67 9.75 7.17
N ILE A 128 -11.94 9.39 8.21
CA ILE A 128 -12.17 9.89 9.57
C ILE A 128 -11.12 10.94 9.95
N THR A 129 -11.54 12.02 10.59
CA THR A 129 -10.66 13.10 11.08
C THR A 129 -11.02 13.49 12.51
N LYS A 130 -10.08 14.07 13.25
CA LYS A 130 -10.34 14.69 14.56
C LYS A 130 -11.14 16.00 14.40
N LYS A 131 -11.81 16.43 15.46
CA LYS A 131 -12.57 17.70 15.49
C LYS A 131 -11.67 18.88 15.11
N GLY A 132 -12.14 19.71 14.18
CA GLY A 132 -11.39 20.85 13.67
C GLY A 132 -10.31 20.53 12.62
N GLY A 133 -10.11 19.26 12.26
CA GLY A 133 -9.06 18.82 11.33
C GLY A 133 -9.26 19.18 9.84
N GLY A 134 -10.27 19.99 9.52
CA GLY A 134 -10.61 20.36 8.14
C GLY A 134 -11.00 19.18 7.26
N ALA A 135 -11.26 19.46 5.98
CA ALA A 135 -11.47 18.40 5.00
C ALA A 135 -10.17 17.61 4.82
N PRO A 136 -10.23 16.27 4.74
CA PRO A 136 -9.04 15.45 4.52
C PRO A 136 -8.35 15.85 3.22
N VAL A 137 -7.02 15.90 3.25
CA VAL A 137 -6.20 16.22 2.08
C VAL A 137 -6.51 15.22 0.97
N ARG A 138 -6.70 15.75 -0.23
CA ARG A 138 -6.94 14.96 -1.43
C ARG A 138 -5.68 14.14 -1.72
N GLU A 139 -5.82 12.83 -1.86
CA GLU A 139 -4.69 11.98 -2.25
C GLU A 139 -4.21 12.38 -3.64
N SER A 140 -2.91 12.28 -3.87
CA SER A 140 -2.34 12.49 -5.20
C SER A 140 -3.03 11.54 -6.19
N PRO A 141 -3.49 12.05 -7.35
CA PRO A 141 -4.21 11.23 -8.32
C PRO A 141 -3.34 10.13 -8.97
N VAL A 142 -2.04 10.12 -8.67
CA VAL A 142 -1.06 9.18 -9.19
C VAL A 142 -0.47 8.44 -8.00
N ASP A 143 -0.67 7.12 -7.98
CA ASP A 143 -0.06 6.19 -7.03
C ASP A 143 1.47 6.20 -7.17
N GLU A 144 2.22 5.93 -6.11
CA GLU A 144 3.69 6.03 -6.09
C GLU A 144 4.34 5.14 -7.15
N ASP A 145 3.82 3.91 -7.31
CA ASP A 145 4.29 2.97 -8.32
C ASP A 145 3.99 3.45 -9.75
N THR A 146 2.83 4.07 -9.95
CA THR A 146 2.47 4.65 -11.25
C THR A 146 3.29 5.90 -11.56
N HIS A 147 3.62 6.70 -10.55
CA HIS A 147 4.49 7.86 -10.67
C HIS A 147 5.90 7.45 -11.08
N LYS A 148 6.44 6.39 -10.47
CA LYS A 148 7.75 5.83 -10.82
C LYS A 148 7.78 5.31 -12.26
N LYS A 149 6.73 4.60 -12.69
CA LYS A 149 6.59 4.13 -14.09
C LYS A 149 6.50 5.30 -15.08
N MET A 150 5.77 6.35 -14.72
CA MET A 150 5.67 7.58 -15.51
C MET A 150 7.04 8.25 -15.67
N LEU A 151 7.80 8.43 -14.58
CA LEU A 151 9.16 8.97 -14.64
C LEU A 151 10.07 8.14 -15.55
N ALA A 152 10.05 6.81 -15.40
CA ALA A 152 10.85 5.92 -16.24
C ALA A 152 10.49 6.03 -17.73
N TYR A 153 9.20 6.14 -18.05
CA TYR A 153 8.73 6.34 -19.42
C TYR A 153 9.21 7.68 -20.01
N TYR A 154 9.10 8.77 -19.24
CA TYR A 154 9.57 10.09 -19.69
C TYR A 154 11.08 10.15 -19.88
N HIS A 155 11.85 9.51 -19.00
CA HIS A 155 13.31 9.40 -19.15
C HIS A 155 13.69 8.67 -20.44
N LYS A 156 13.09 7.50 -20.68
CA LYS A 156 13.32 6.73 -21.92
C LYS A 156 12.94 7.54 -23.17
N LYS A 157 11.85 8.29 -23.12
CA LYS A 157 11.40 9.14 -24.23
C LYS A 157 12.37 10.30 -24.48
N GLN A 158 12.94 10.90 -23.43
CA GLN A 158 13.96 11.93 -23.54
C GLN A 158 15.25 11.37 -24.15
N GLU A 159 15.70 10.20 -23.72
CA GLU A 159 16.87 9.53 -24.32
C GLU A 159 16.65 9.19 -25.79
N ILE A 160 15.49 8.63 -26.15
CA ILE A 160 15.15 8.36 -27.56
C ILE A 160 15.14 9.66 -28.39
N ARG A 161 14.58 10.75 -27.84
CA ARG A 161 14.59 12.06 -28.52
C ARG A 161 16.00 12.58 -28.71
N LYS A 162 16.83 12.54 -27.67
CA LYS A 162 18.22 12.96 -27.74
C LYS A 162 19.00 12.13 -28.75
N HIS A 163 18.82 10.81 -28.73
CA HIS A 163 19.45 9.90 -29.69
C HIS A 163 18.97 10.12 -31.14
N LEU A 164 17.70 10.52 -31.33
CA LEU A 164 17.18 10.88 -32.64
C LEU A 164 17.74 12.22 -33.13
N GLU A 165 17.91 13.20 -32.24
CA GLU A 165 18.54 14.49 -32.54
C GLU A 165 20.04 14.35 -32.84
N GLU A 166 20.73 13.43 -32.15
CA GLU A 166 22.13 13.09 -32.39
C GLU A 166 22.33 12.21 -33.64
N ASN A 167 21.29 11.53 -34.12
CA ASN A 167 21.31 10.79 -35.39
C ASN A 167 21.26 11.75 -36.58
N THR A 168 22.38 12.43 -36.84
CA THR A 168 22.67 13.07 -38.13
C THR A 168 23.24 12.05 -39.12
N ASP A 169 22.63 10.87 -39.18
CA ASP A 169 23.18 9.74 -39.93
C ASP A 169 22.83 9.86 -41.42
N ASP A 170 23.80 10.32 -42.20
CA ASP A 170 23.79 10.31 -43.67
C ASP A 170 23.90 8.88 -44.25
N SER A 171 23.79 7.81 -43.43
CA SER A 171 23.78 6.42 -43.91
C SER A 171 22.73 6.11 -44.97
N TYR A 172 21.65 6.90 -45.05
CA TYR A 172 20.68 6.84 -46.14
C TYR A 172 21.31 7.18 -47.51
N LEU A 173 22.30 8.10 -47.59
CA LEU A 173 22.94 8.51 -48.85
C LEU A 173 23.77 7.41 -49.51
N ASN A 174 24.31 6.46 -48.73
CA ASN A 174 25.09 5.32 -49.24
C ASN A 174 24.27 4.01 -49.27
N SER A 175 22.97 4.07 -48.98
CA SER A 175 22.13 2.87 -48.94
C SER A 175 21.83 2.36 -50.36
N LYS A 176 21.81 1.03 -50.54
CA LYS A 176 21.48 0.40 -51.83
C LYS A 176 20.14 0.86 -52.41
N TRP A 177 19.17 1.16 -51.55
CA TRP A 177 17.85 1.65 -51.96
C TRP A 177 17.92 3.05 -52.62
N ALA A 178 18.93 3.86 -52.29
CA ALA A 178 19.11 5.20 -52.83
C ALA A 178 19.97 5.22 -54.11
N ASN A 179 20.47 4.06 -54.59
CA ASN A 179 21.26 3.98 -55.81
C ASN A 179 20.34 4.02 -57.06
N PRO A 180 20.32 5.12 -57.84
CA PRO A 180 19.47 5.22 -59.03
C PRO A 180 19.89 4.28 -60.17
N HIS A 181 21.06 3.64 -60.07
CA HIS A 181 21.59 2.71 -61.05
C HIS A 181 21.45 1.24 -60.65
N ASP A 182 20.92 0.91 -59.47
CA ASP A 182 20.86 -0.46 -58.95
C ASP A 182 20.09 -1.42 -59.88
N LEU A 183 18.95 -0.94 -60.42
CA LEU A 183 18.15 -1.70 -61.38
C LEU A 183 18.91 -1.92 -62.71
N LYS A 184 19.65 -0.91 -63.17
CA LYS A 184 20.44 -0.99 -64.40
C LYS A 184 21.61 -1.96 -64.26
N ASP A 185 22.28 -1.94 -63.12
CA ASP A 185 23.40 -2.85 -62.81
C ASP A 185 22.90 -4.29 -62.69
N SER A 186 21.72 -4.50 -62.09
CA SER A 186 21.06 -5.83 -62.02
C SER A 186 20.67 -6.38 -63.39
N LEU A 187 20.22 -5.52 -64.31
CA LEU A 187 19.73 -5.92 -65.63
C LEU A 187 20.86 -6.15 -66.64
N SER A 188 21.91 -5.32 -66.57
CA SER A 188 23.07 -5.42 -67.45
C SER A 188 24.09 -6.47 -66.98
N GLY A 189 24.00 -6.94 -65.74
CA GLY A 189 24.91 -7.94 -65.18
C GLY A 189 26.34 -7.44 -64.96
N VAL A 190 26.60 -6.14 -65.18
CA VAL A 190 27.91 -5.50 -65.05
C VAL A 190 27.96 -4.72 -63.73
N GLY A 191 27.98 -5.45 -62.61
CA GLY A 191 28.21 -4.87 -61.30
C GLY A 191 29.70 -4.77 -60.97
N ASN A 192 30.17 -3.56 -60.68
CA ASN A 192 31.49 -3.25 -60.10
C ASN A 192 32.71 -3.85 -60.85
N VAL A 193 32.94 -3.38 -62.08
CA VAL A 193 34.11 -3.78 -62.88
C VAL A 193 35.39 -3.13 -62.32
N HIS A 194 36.19 -3.92 -61.61
CA HIS A 194 37.57 -3.55 -61.27
C HIS A 194 38.52 -4.04 -62.38
N TRP A 195 39.03 -3.11 -63.17
CA TRP A 195 40.07 -3.39 -64.17
C TRP A 195 41.42 -3.60 -63.48
N ARG A 196 42.06 -4.75 -63.71
CA ARG A 196 43.46 -5.02 -63.33
C ARG A 196 44.24 -5.53 -64.56
N PRO A 197 45.10 -4.71 -65.19
CA PRO A 197 46.03 -5.18 -66.21
C PRO A 197 47.33 -5.66 -65.55
N GLY A 198 47.82 -6.85 -65.90
CA GLY A 198 48.99 -7.46 -65.25
C GLY A 198 50.33 -6.97 -65.81
N GLN A 199 51.17 -6.40 -64.92
CA GLN A 199 52.40 -7.03 -64.43
C GLN A 199 52.54 -6.74 -62.94
#